data_AF-A0A8I0BQR8-F1
#
_entry.id   AF-A0A8I0BQR8-F1
#
_cell.length_a   1.000
_cell.length_b   1.000
_cell.length_c   1.000
_cell.angle_alpha   90.00
_cell.angle_beta   90.00
_cell.angle_gamma   90.00
#
_symmetry.space_group_name_H-M   'P 1'
#
loop_
_entity.id
_entity.type
_entity.pdbx_description
1 polymer ?
#
loop_
_entity_poly.entity_id
_entity_poly.type
_entity_poly.pdbx_seq_one_letter_code
_entity_poly.pdbx_strand_id
1 'polypeptide(L)'
;DTKKSTQTKSMAGTITQVVELIESFQSEILNTSKQTHSMVISTDNFIRIGVSAKEQLNEMISISSRMESVIKESALKSFVEVVKVDHLLWKLDVYKVFMGVSEKSPDEFADHTFCRLGQWYYQGEGYHNFSKLDGYAAIESPHKSVHQFGLSALRSLQNGSVLSSLKDLEKMEQASLDVLNALSYLADSISN
;
A
#
# COMPACT_ATOMS: atom_id res chain seq x y z
N ASP A 1 22.97 -97.72 0.25
CA ASP A 1 23.15 -96.71 1.32
C ASP A 1 23.86 -95.42 0.95
N THR A 2 24.88 -95.43 0.09
CA THR A 2 25.65 -94.22 -0.28
C THR A 2 24.83 -93.11 -0.97
N LYS A 3 23.97 -93.43 -1.95
CA LYS A 3 23.10 -92.43 -2.62
C LYS A 3 22.14 -91.70 -1.68
N LYS A 4 21.51 -92.44 -0.75
CA LYS A 4 20.63 -91.87 0.29
C LYS A 4 21.41 -90.95 1.22
N SER A 5 22.61 -91.36 1.67
CA SER A 5 23.48 -90.54 2.50
C SER A 5 23.89 -89.21 1.84
N THR A 6 24.21 -89.22 0.54
CA THR A 6 24.54 -88.01 -0.22
C THR A 6 23.34 -87.07 -0.38
N GLN A 7 22.15 -87.61 -0.63
CA GLN A 7 20.90 -86.84 -0.73
C GLN A 7 20.53 -86.19 0.61
N THR A 8 20.65 -86.93 1.72
CA THR A 8 20.38 -86.39 3.06
C THR A 8 21.37 -85.29 3.45
N LYS A 9 22.65 -85.43 3.09
CA LYS A 9 23.66 -84.37 3.29
C LYS A 9 23.37 -83.11 2.45
N SER A 10 22.96 -83.28 1.19
CA SER A 10 22.56 -82.17 0.32
C SER A 10 21.33 -81.45 0.87
N MET A 11 20.29 -82.18 1.27
CA MET A 11 19.09 -81.61 1.91
C MET A 11 19.41 -80.86 3.20
N ALA A 12 20.29 -81.42 4.04
CA ALA A 12 20.71 -80.74 5.27
C ALA A 12 21.42 -79.41 4.95
N GLY A 13 22.30 -79.37 3.94
CA GLY A 13 22.95 -78.14 3.50
C GLY A 13 21.97 -77.09 2.96
N THR A 14 20.96 -77.51 2.20
CA THR A 14 19.91 -76.60 1.70
C THR A 14 19.05 -76.05 2.83
N ILE A 15 18.74 -76.87 3.86
CA ILE A 15 18.01 -76.42 5.05
C ILE A 15 18.81 -75.36 5.81
N THR A 16 20.12 -75.55 5.99
CA THR A 16 20.99 -74.55 6.64
C THR A 16 20.98 -73.23 5.89
N GLN A 17 21.09 -73.24 4.56
CA GLN A 17 21.02 -72.03 3.74
C GLN A 17 19.66 -71.31 3.85
N VAL A 18 18.56 -72.06 3.93
CA VAL A 18 17.22 -71.48 4.12
C VAL A 18 17.08 -70.84 5.50
N VAL A 19 17.63 -71.45 6.55
CA VAL A 19 17.62 -70.86 7.90
C VAL A 19 18.42 -69.56 7.94
N GLU A 20 19.64 -69.55 7.39
CA GLU A 20 20.46 -68.34 7.28
C GLU A 20 19.74 -67.22 6.51
N LEU A 21 19.06 -67.57 5.41
CA LEU A 21 18.28 -66.62 4.62
C LEU A 21 17.08 -66.05 5.42
N ILE A 22 16.37 -66.89 6.19
CA ILE A 22 15.26 -66.46 7.03
C ILE A 22 15.75 -65.51 8.13
N GLU A 23 16.89 -65.80 8.76
CA GLU A 23 17.49 -64.93 9.78
C GLU A 23 17.88 -63.57 9.18
N SER A 24 18.49 -63.56 7.99
CA SER A 24 18.79 -62.34 7.24
C SER A 24 17.51 -61.55 6.92
N PHE A 25 16.47 -62.21 6.45
CA PHE A 25 15.21 -61.58 6.08
C PHE A 25 14.47 -61.00 7.30
N GLN A 26 14.49 -61.69 8.44
CA GLN A 26 13.95 -61.18 9.70
C GLN A 26 14.69 -59.93 10.18
N SER A 27 16.03 -59.92 10.06
CA SER A 27 16.86 -58.76 10.38
C SER A 27 16.50 -57.55 9.49
N GLU A 28 16.31 -57.78 8.19
CA GLU A 28 15.94 -56.74 7.24
C GLU A 28 14.53 -56.18 7.48
N ILE A 29 13.56 -57.03 7.84
CA ILE A 29 12.20 -56.61 8.25
C ILE A 29 12.26 -55.73 9.50
N LEU A 30 13.04 -56.13 10.51
CA LEU A 30 13.20 -55.33 11.74
C LEU A 30 13.82 -53.97 11.44
N ASN A 31 14.80 -53.91 10.54
CA ASN A 31 15.44 -52.66 10.16
C ASN A 31 14.48 -51.75 9.38
N THR A 32 13.74 -52.32 8.43
CA THR A 32 12.70 -51.62 7.65
C THR A 32 11.58 -51.09 8.55
N SER A 33 11.17 -51.86 9.56
CA SER A 33 10.17 -51.43 10.54
C SER A 33 10.64 -50.23 11.35
N LYS A 34 11.90 -50.25 11.84
CA LYS A 34 12.51 -49.10 12.53
C LYS A 34 12.57 -47.86 11.64
N GLN A 35 12.98 -48.01 10.38
CA GLN A 35 13.00 -46.91 9.41
C GLN A 35 11.60 -46.35 9.16
N THR A 36 10.61 -47.22 8.96
CA THR A 36 9.21 -46.81 8.77
C THR A 36 8.68 -46.02 9.96
N HIS A 37 8.98 -46.46 11.19
CA HIS A 37 8.60 -45.74 12.39
C HIS A 37 9.23 -44.34 12.45
N SER A 38 10.52 -44.22 12.14
CA SER A 38 11.21 -42.93 12.08
C SER A 38 10.64 -41.99 11.00
N MET A 39 10.17 -42.55 9.88
CA MET A 39 9.54 -41.82 8.79
C MET A 39 8.17 -41.28 9.18
N VAL A 40 7.37 -42.03 9.95
CA VAL A 40 6.08 -41.56 10.48
C VAL A 40 6.28 -40.35 11.40
N ILE A 41 7.25 -40.41 12.32
CA ILE A 41 7.57 -39.28 13.21
C ILE A 41 8.03 -38.06 12.39
N SER A 42 8.86 -38.28 11.39
CA SER A 42 9.33 -37.19 10.51
C SER A 42 8.18 -36.56 9.73
N THR A 43 7.25 -37.37 9.23
CA THR A 43 6.04 -36.90 8.52
C THR A 43 5.15 -36.05 9.43
N ASP A 44 4.94 -36.46 10.68
CA ASP A 44 4.18 -35.68 11.66
C ASP A 44 4.83 -34.31 11.93
N ASN A 45 6.16 -34.28 12.09
CA ASN A 45 6.92 -33.04 12.21
C ASN A 45 6.74 -32.13 10.97
N PHE A 46 6.80 -32.70 9.76
CA PHE A 46 6.58 -31.92 8.53
C PHE A 46 5.17 -31.35 8.43
N ILE A 47 4.15 -32.10 8.83
CA ILE A 47 2.77 -31.61 8.86
C ILE A 47 2.67 -30.41 9.83
N ARG A 48 3.23 -30.53 11.03
CA ARG A 48 3.26 -29.42 12.01
C ARG A 48 3.98 -28.18 11.47
N ILE A 49 5.14 -28.36 10.82
CA ILE A 49 5.87 -27.26 10.20
C ILE A 49 5.05 -26.62 9.08
N GLY A 50 4.40 -27.43 8.23
CA GLY A 50 3.57 -26.93 7.13
C GLY A 50 2.37 -26.12 7.61
N VAL A 51 1.71 -26.55 8.68
CA VAL A 51 0.62 -25.80 9.32
C VAL A 51 1.13 -24.47 9.88
N SER A 52 2.24 -24.48 10.62
CA SER A 52 2.82 -23.25 11.18
C SER A 52 3.30 -22.28 10.09
N ALA A 53 3.90 -22.78 9.01
CA ALA A 53 4.31 -21.97 7.87
C ALA A 53 3.11 -21.29 7.20
N LYS A 54 1.98 -22.00 7.05
CA LYS A 54 0.74 -21.41 6.52
C LYS A 54 0.22 -20.27 7.41
N GLU A 55 0.23 -20.45 8.73
CA GLU A 55 -0.19 -19.41 9.68
C GLU A 55 0.68 -18.16 9.55
N GLN A 56 2.00 -18.33 9.50
CA GLN A 56 2.95 -17.21 9.33
C GLN A 56 2.77 -16.49 7.99
N LEU A 57 2.49 -17.21 6.89
CA LEU A 57 2.21 -16.59 5.60
C LEU A 57 0.93 -15.75 5.62
N ASN A 58 -0.12 -16.22 6.29
CA ASN A 58 -1.35 -15.44 6.45
C ASN A 58 -1.11 -14.17 7.28
N GLU A 59 -0.31 -14.27 8.35
CA GLU A 59 0.09 -13.10 9.13
C GLU A 59 0.89 -12.10 8.30
N MET A 60 1.82 -12.60 7.48
CA MET A 60 2.63 -11.76 6.59
C MET A 60 1.78 -11.01 5.55
N ILE A 61 0.78 -11.66 4.97
CA ILE A 61 -0.18 -11.01 4.05
C ILE A 61 -0.96 -9.92 4.77
N SER A 62 -1.43 -10.20 5.99
CA SER A 62 -2.16 -9.23 6.83
C SER A 62 -1.30 -8.00 7.15
N ILE A 63 -0.04 -8.22 7.55
CA ILE A 63 0.92 -7.14 7.83
C ILE A 63 1.20 -6.33 6.56
N SER A 64 1.39 -6.98 5.41
CA SER A 64 1.64 -6.29 4.14
C SER A 64 0.46 -5.41 3.73
N SER A 65 -0.78 -5.89 3.89
CA SER A 65 -1.99 -5.10 3.61
C SER A 65 -2.10 -3.88 4.52
N ARG A 66 -1.85 -4.06 5.83
CA ARG A 66 -1.82 -2.94 6.79
C ARG A 66 -0.72 -1.93 6.46
N MET A 67 0.45 -2.41 6.05
CA MET A 67 1.56 -1.55 5.64
C MET A 67 1.20 -0.70 4.42
N GLU A 68 0.55 -1.29 3.41
CA GLU A 68 0.03 -0.55 2.25
C GLU A 68 -0.92 0.57 2.67
N SER A 69 -1.87 0.28 3.57
CA SER A 69 -2.83 1.25 4.08
C SER A 69 -2.15 2.44 4.77
N VAL A 70 -1.21 2.17 5.69
CA VAL A 70 -0.47 3.20 6.41
C VAL A 70 0.40 4.04 5.47
N ILE A 71 1.01 3.43 4.46
CA ILE A 71 1.80 4.15 3.46
C ILE A 71 0.90 5.10 2.65
N LYS A 72 -0.26 4.64 2.17
CA LYS A 72 -1.21 5.49 1.43
C LYS A 72 -1.72 6.65 2.27
N GLU A 73 -2.09 6.40 3.52
CA GLU A 73 -2.50 7.44 4.47
C GLU A 73 -1.39 8.46 4.70
N SER A 74 -0.16 8.01 4.96
CA SER A 74 0.99 8.88 5.19
C SER A 74 1.32 9.74 3.96
N ALA A 75 1.29 9.14 2.77
CA ALA A 75 1.50 9.85 1.52
C ALA A 75 0.44 10.92 1.28
N LEU A 76 -0.84 10.60 1.52
CA LEU A 76 -1.94 11.57 1.39
C LEU A 76 -1.79 12.72 2.38
N LYS A 77 -1.52 12.43 3.66
CA LYS A 77 -1.31 13.48 4.69
C LYS A 77 -0.13 14.37 4.33
N SER A 78 0.99 13.80 3.90
CA SER A 78 2.14 14.57 3.45
C SER A 78 1.80 15.45 2.24
N PHE A 79 1.05 14.92 1.28
CA PHE A 79 0.62 15.68 0.11
C PHE A 79 -0.29 16.85 0.51
N VAL A 80 -1.26 16.61 1.40
CA VAL A 80 -2.15 17.64 1.95
C VAL A 80 -1.36 18.78 2.56
N GLU A 81 -0.36 18.51 3.39
CA GLU A 81 0.47 19.56 3.99
C GLU A 81 1.26 20.35 2.94
N VAL A 82 1.79 19.70 1.91
CA VAL A 82 2.49 20.39 0.81
C VAL A 82 1.55 21.33 0.07
N VAL A 83 0.34 20.88 -0.29
CA VAL A 83 -0.59 21.74 -1.05
C VAL A 83 -1.15 22.89 -0.22
N LYS A 84 -1.27 22.74 1.11
CA LYS A 84 -1.61 23.85 2.02
C LYS A 84 -0.54 24.94 1.95
N VAL A 85 0.74 24.56 1.99
CA VAL A 85 1.86 25.50 1.86
C VAL A 85 1.89 26.15 0.47
N ASP A 86 1.69 25.38 -0.61
CA ASP A 86 1.61 25.92 -1.97
C ASP A 86 0.49 26.98 -2.09
N HIS A 87 -0.68 26.75 -1.49
CA HIS A 87 -1.78 27.72 -1.48
C HIS A 87 -1.44 28.98 -0.68
N LEU A 88 -0.77 28.85 0.47
CA LEU A 88 -0.31 30.00 1.25
C LEU A 88 0.67 30.86 0.44
N LEU A 89 1.61 30.23 -0.27
CA LEU A 89 2.56 30.93 -1.14
C LEU A 89 1.85 31.61 -2.31
N TRP A 90 0.89 30.93 -2.95
CA TRP A 90 0.11 31.50 -4.05
C TRP A 90 -0.69 32.74 -3.59
N LYS A 91 -1.38 32.66 -2.45
CA LYS A 91 -2.10 33.83 -1.87
C LYS A 91 -1.15 34.95 -1.49
N LEU A 92 0.01 34.63 -0.92
CA LEU A 92 1.03 35.63 -0.61
C LEU A 92 1.49 36.38 -1.87
N ASP A 93 1.65 35.69 -3.00
CA ASP A 93 1.97 36.35 -4.26
C ASP A 93 0.85 37.25 -4.76
N VAL A 94 -0.42 36.85 -4.61
CA VAL A 94 -1.57 37.73 -4.87
C VAL A 94 -1.50 38.98 -3.98
N TYR A 95 -1.22 38.82 -2.68
CA TYR A 95 -1.07 39.95 -1.76
C TYR A 95 0.09 40.88 -2.12
N LYS A 96 1.25 40.34 -2.52
CA LYS A 96 2.38 41.16 -2.96
C LYS A 96 2.01 42.04 -4.14
N VAL A 97 1.29 41.51 -5.12
CA VAL A 97 0.81 42.31 -6.26
C VAL A 97 -0.22 43.34 -5.78
N PHE A 98 -1.16 42.93 -4.94
CA PHE A 98 -2.17 43.84 -4.40
C PHE A 98 -1.57 45.03 -3.62
N MET A 99 -0.51 44.78 -2.86
CA MET A 99 0.21 45.80 -2.07
C MET A 99 1.24 46.60 -2.89
N GLY A 100 1.40 46.31 -4.19
CA GLY A 100 2.41 46.96 -5.03
C GLY A 100 3.86 46.56 -4.71
N VAL A 101 4.07 45.45 -4.02
CA VAL A 101 5.39 44.85 -3.73
C VAL A 101 5.91 44.03 -4.93
N SER A 102 5.00 43.60 -5.81
CA SER A 102 5.31 42.82 -7.01
C SER A 102 4.54 43.37 -8.21
N GLU A 103 5.17 43.38 -9.39
CA GLU A 103 4.56 43.81 -10.66
C GLU A 103 4.03 42.63 -11.50
N LYS A 104 4.01 41.42 -10.94
CA LYS A 104 3.55 40.21 -11.62
C LYS A 104 2.13 40.38 -12.19
N SER A 105 1.95 40.08 -13.46
CA SER A 105 0.67 40.13 -14.15
C SER A 105 -0.26 39.00 -13.70
N PRO A 106 -1.60 39.22 -13.64
CA PRO A 106 -2.58 38.16 -13.38
C PRO A 106 -2.39 36.92 -14.28
N ASP A 107 -1.96 37.10 -15.53
CA ASP A 107 -1.81 35.99 -16.48
C ASP A 107 -0.56 35.12 -16.19
N GLU A 108 0.34 35.57 -15.31
CA GLU A 108 1.49 34.80 -14.83
C GLU A 108 1.16 33.92 -13.61
N PHE A 109 -0.06 34.00 -13.08
CA PHE A 109 -0.52 33.11 -12.01
C PHE A 109 -1.08 31.83 -12.63
N ALA A 110 -0.71 30.69 -12.05
CA ALA A 110 -1.28 29.41 -12.46
C ALA A 110 -2.79 29.39 -12.21
N ASP A 111 -3.53 28.86 -13.18
CA ASP A 111 -4.94 28.49 -13.00
C ASP A 111 -5.06 27.26 -12.08
N HIS A 112 -6.24 27.09 -11.47
CA HIS A 112 -6.55 25.98 -10.58
C HIS A 112 -6.27 24.60 -11.22
N THR A 113 -6.34 24.46 -12.54
CA THR A 113 -6.03 23.19 -13.22
C THR A 113 -4.54 22.91 -13.38
N PHE A 114 -3.69 23.94 -13.39
CA PHE A 114 -2.24 23.81 -13.60
C PHE A 114 -1.42 23.87 -12.30
N CYS A 115 -2.03 24.24 -11.18
CA CYS A 115 -1.35 24.16 -9.88
C CYS A 115 -1.17 22.70 -9.44
N ARG A 116 -0.28 22.44 -8.47
CA ARG A 116 -0.01 21.08 -7.96
C ARG A 116 -1.27 20.35 -7.51
N LEU A 117 -2.17 21.04 -6.80
CA LEU A 117 -3.43 20.46 -6.34
C LEU A 117 -4.35 20.11 -7.52
N GLY A 118 -4.45 21.00 -8.52
CA GLY A 118 -5.22 20.75 -9.74
C GLY A 118 -4.72 19.55 -10.52
N GLN A 119 -3.41 19.48 -10.75
CA GLN A 119 -2.80 18.37 -11.46
C GLN A 119 -3.05 17.04 -10.75
N TRP A 120 -2.92 17.03 -9.41
CA TRP A 120 -3.24 15.87 -8.60
C TRP A 120 -4.73 15.49 -8.65
N TYR A 121 -5.62 16.49 -8.67
CA TYR A 121 -7.07 16.31 -8.69
C TYR A 121 -7.63 15.88 -10.05
N TYR A 122 -7.14 16.40 -11.16
CA TYR A 122 -7.74 16.13 -12.46
C TYR A 122 -7.14 14.89 -13.14
N GLN A 123 -5.85 14.64 -12.93
CA GLN A 123 -5.11 13.65 -13.71
C GLN A 123 -4.04 12.86 -12.93
N GLY A 124 -3.91 13.12 -11.62
CA GLY A 124 -2.88 12.50 -10.79
C GLY A 124 -3.39 11.41 -9.86
N GLU A 125 -2.59 11.12 -8.84
CA GLU A 125 -2.92 10.12 -7.81
C GLU A 125 -4.23 10.42 -7.07
N GLY A 126 -4.59 11.70 -6.95
CA GLY A 126 -5.88 12.16 -6.44
C GLY A 126 -7.04 11.47 -7.12
N TYR A 127 -7.06 11.57 -8.44
CA TYR A 127 -8.11 11.00 -9.26
C TYR A 127 -8.15 9.48 -9.19
N HIS A 128 -7.00 8.83 -9.29
CA HIS A 128 -6.93 7.37 -9.34
C HIS A 128 -7.26 6.70 -8.01
N ASN A 129 -6.87 7.30 -6.89
CA ASN A 129 -6.95 6.65 -5.58
C ASN A 129 -8.07 7.21 -4.69
N PHE A 130 -8.48 8.47 -4.88
CA PHE A 130 -9.32 9.19 -3.91
C PHE A 130 -10.59 9.78 -4.50
N SER A 131 -10.83 9.68 -5.82
CA SER A 131 -12.02 10.22 -6.50
C SER A 131 -13.38 9.75 -5.97
N LYS A 132 -13.40 8.64 -5.22
CA LYS A 132 -14.62 8.09 -4.61
C LYS A 132 -14.90 8.61 -3.20
N LEU A 133 -13.99 9.39 -2.62
CA LEU A 133 -14.14 9.94 -1.27
C LEU A 133 -14.90 11.26 -1.32
N ASP A 134 -15.85 11.47 -0.41
CA ASP A 134 -16.62 12.72 -0.35
C ASP A 134 -15.70 13.93 -0.09
N GLY A 135 -14.67 13.74 0.76
CA GLY A 135 -13.67 14.77 1.02
C GLY A 135 -12.89 15.18 -0.21
N TYR A 136 -12.75 14.29 -1.20
CA TYR A 136 -12.13 14.61 -2.47
C TYR A 136 -13.04 15.53 -3.30
N ALA A 137 -14.30 15.15 -3.49
CA ALA A 137 -15.27 15.93 -4.26
C ALA A 137 -15.46 17.35 -3.68
N ALA A 138 -15.36 17.50 -2.35
CA ALA A 138 -15.49 18.78 -1.67
C ALA A 138 -14.39 19.81 -2.00
N ILE A 139 -13.25 19.40 -2.59
CA ILE A 139 -12.10 20.29 -2.85
C ILE A 139 -12.32 21.19 -4.06
N GLU A 140 -12.95 20.69 -5.13
CA GLU A 140 -12.91 21.33 -6.45
C GLU A 140 -13.50 22.75 -6.45
N SER A 141 -14.72 22.89 -5.95
CA SER A 141 -15.45 24.16 -5.93
C SER A 141 -14.71 25.27 -5.18
N PRO A 142 -14.28 25.08 -3.92
CA PRO A 142 -13.53 26.11 -3.21
C PRO A 142 -12.14 26.36 -3.83
N HIS A 143 -11.47 25.33 -4.35
CA HIS A 143 -10.17 25.48 -5.01
C HIS A 143 -10.26 26.36 -6.27
N LYS A 144 -11.23 26.09 -7.14
CA LYS A 144 -11.52 26.93 -8.29
C LYS A 144 -11.84 28.37 -7.88
N SER A 145 -12.62 28.54 -6.80
CA SER A 145 -13.00 29.85 -6.27
C SER A 145 -11.80 30.67 -5.79
N VAL A 146 -10.81 30.04 -5.12
CA VAL A 146 -9.56 30.72 -4.72
C VAL A 146 -8.87 31.34 -5.92
N HIS A 147 -8.60 30.55 -6.96
CA HIS A 147 -7.91 31.04 -8.15
C HIS A 147 -8.73 32.09 -8.90
N GLN A 148 -10.02 31.85 -9.08
CA GLN A 148 -10.92 32.77 -9.77
C GLN A 148 -10.99 34.13 -9.08
N PHE A 149 -11.21 34.16 -7.76
CA PHE A 149 -11.33 35.42 -7.03
C PHE A 149 -10.00 36.13 -6.85
N GLY A 150 -8.88 35.41 -6.64
CA GLY A 150 -7.56 36.03 -6.60
C GLY A 150 -7.20 36.74 -7.92
N LEU A 151 -7.43 36.07 -9.06
CA LEU A 151 -7.23 36.69 -10.38
C LEU A 151 -8.18 37.87 -10.63
N SER A 152 -9.46 37.74 -10.25
CA SER A 152 -10.45 38.81 -10.37
C SER A 152 -10.07 40.05 -9.54
N ALA A 153 -9.51 39.83 -8.34
CA ALA A 153 -9.02 40.90 -7.50
C ALA A 153 -7.90 41.68 -8.21
N LEU A 154 -6.85 40.98 -8.68
CA LEU A 154 -5.74 41.63 -9.36
C LEU A 154 -6.16 42.38 -10.63
N ARG A 155 -7.08 41.81 -11.42
CA ARG A 155 -7.65 42.49 -12.60
C ARG A 155 -8.47 43.73 -12.23
N SER A 156 -9.25 43.65 -11.16
CA SER A 156 -10.01 44.81 -10.65
C SER A 156 -9.09 45.93 -10.18
N LEU A 157 -7.97 45.58 -9.53
CA LEU A 157 -6.96 46.52 -9.10
C LEU A 157 -6.29 47.23 -10.28
N GLN A 158 -5.91 46.49 -11.33
CA GLN A 158 -5.34 47.05 -12.56
C GLN A 158 -6.30 48.03 -13.25
N ASN A 159 -7.60 47.79 -13.18
CA ASN A 159 -8.64 48.67 -13.72
C ASN A 159 -8.98 49.85 -12.78
N GLY A 160 -8.24 50.03 -11.68
CA GLY A 160 -8.44 51.11 -10.71
C GLY A 160 -9.62 50.90 -9.75
N SER A 161 -10.31 49.75 -9.80
CA SER A 161 -11.45 49.43 -8.92
C SER A 161 -10.99 48.75 -7.64
N VAL A 162 -10.41 49.53 -6.72
CA VAL A 162 -9.88 49.04 -5.43
C VAL A 162 -10.96 48.36 -4.58
N LEU A 163 -12.18 48.92 -4.53
CA LEU A 163 -13.28 48.34 -3.76
C LEU A 163 -13.71 46.96 -4.28
N SER A 164 -13.76 46.78 -5.61
CA SER A 164 -14.03 45.46 -6.20
C SER A 164 -12.90 44.49 -5.91
N SER A 165 -11.66 44.94 -6.01
CA SER A 165 -10.49 44.12 -5.70
C SER A 165 -10.48 43.63 -4.27
N LEU A 166 -10.83 44.48 -3.29
CA LEU A 166 -10.92 44.08 -1.89
C LEU A 166 -12.01 43.04 -1.65
N LYS A 167 -13.20 43.20 -2.27
CA LYS A 167 -14.28 42.22 -2.16
C LYS A 167 -13.89 40.86 -2.73
N ASP A 168 -13.16 40.83 -3.83
CA ASP A 168 -12.71 39.57 -4.41
C ASP A 168 -11.56 38.95 -3.60
N LEU A 169 -10.67 39.75 -3.00
CA LEU A 169 -9.70 39.23 -2.03
C LEU A 169 -10.37 38.57 -0.82
N GLU A 170 -11.42 39.18 -0.27
CA GLU A 170 -12.19 38.61 0.84
C GLU A 170 -12.81 37.25 0.46
N LYS A 171 -13.41 37.15 -0.74
CA LYS A 171 -13.95 35.88 -1.26
C LYS A 171 -12.86 34.83 -1.49
N MET A 172 -11.69 35.24 -1.98
CA MET A 172 -10.54 34.36 -2.14
C MET A 172 -10.12 33.77 -0.79
N GLU A 173 -10.07 34.58 0.28
CA GLU A 173 -9.74 34.10 1.62
C GLU A 173 -10.79 33.14 2.18
N GLN A 174 -12.08 33.46 2.02
CA GLN A 174 -13.14 32.55 2.43
C GLN A 174 -13.05 31.21 1.71
N ALA A 175 -12.89 31.24 0.38
CA ALA A 175 -12.70 30.03 -0.41
C ALA A 175 -11.43 29.27 0.00
N SER A 176 -10.36 29.97 0.39
CA SER A 176 -9.13 29.34 0.86
C SER A 176 -9.34 28.59 2.16
N LEU A 177 -10.13 29.12 3.10
CA LEU A 177 -10.50 28.40 4.32
C LEU A 177 -11.30 27.15 3.98
N ASP A 178 -12.21 27.24 3.02
CA ASP A 178 -13.00 26.09 2.56
C ASP A 178 -12.12 25.00 1.93
N VAL A 179 -11.08 25.37 1.16
CA VAL A 179 -10.07 24.40 0.66
C VAL A 179 -9.36 23.71 1.81
N LEU A 180 -8.90 24.46 2.82
CA LEU A 180 -8.19 23.88 3.97
C LEU A 180 -9.08 22.90 4.76
N ASN A 181 -10.36 23.24 4.92
CA ASN A 181 -11.35 22.38 5.56
C ASN A 181 -11.60 21.10 4.73
N ALA A 182 -11.78 21.23 3.41
CA ALA A 182 -11.97 20.09 2.53
C ALA A 182 -10.76 19.15 2.50
N LEU A 183 -9.54 19.70 2.45
CA LEU A 183 -8.30 18.93 2.51
C LEU A 183 -8.13 18.20 3.86
N SER A 184 -8.50 18.84 4.96
CA SER A 184 -8.46 18.21 6.28
C SER A 184 -9.50 17.10 6.41
N TYR A 185 -10.72 17.35 5.92
CA TYR A 185 -11.77 16.33 5.87
C TYR A 185 -11.37 15.12 5.02
N LEU A 186 -10.73 15.33 3.87
CA LEU A 186 -10.17 14.26 3.06
C LEU A 186 -9.11 13.45 3.84
N ALA A 187 -8.16 14.12 4.48
CA ALA A 187 -7.11 13.47 5.26
C ALA A 187 -7.65 12.66 6.45
N ASP A 188 -8.74 13.09 7.06
CA ASP A 188 -9.41 12.38 8.15
C ASP A 188 -10.24 11.20 7.64
N SER A 189 -10.87 11.34 6.45
CA SER A 189 -11.72 10.31 5.87
C SER A 189 -10.99 9.01 5.51
N ILE A 190 -9.66 9.04 5.32
CA ILE A 190 -8.86 7.85 5.05
C ILE A 190 -8.39 7.14 6.34
N SER A 191 -8.50 7.81 7.49
CA SER A 191 -8.06 7.27 8.79
C SER A 191 -9.14 6.41 9.47
N ASN A 192 -10.36 6.36 8.89
CA ASN A 192 -11.50 5.55 9.33
C ASN A 192 -11.81 4.43 8.32
#